data_AF-A0A2C5Z0N8-F1
#
_entry.id   AF-A0A2C5Z0N8-F1
#
_cell.length_a   1.000
_cell.length_b   1.000
_cell.length_c   1.000
_cell.angle_alpha   90.00
_cell.angle_beta   90.00
_cell.angle_gamma   90.00
#
_symmetry.space_group_name_H-M   'P 1'
#
loop_
_entity.id
_entity.type
_entity.pdbx_description
1 polymer ?
#
loop_
_entity_poly.entity_id
_entity_poly.type
_entity_poly.pdbx_seq_one_letter_code
_entity_poly.pdbx_strand_id
1 'polypeptide(L)'
;MGYLEKITDDRSRFAWEVGHEERLKLHGKWLGQGRQQLRDDYVELAQAYSELQRQISGLYEETKRSVVRSKKVIGCTTTGATMYQSLIQAAEPVFVLVEEAGEIQEAHVVAALSPSVQQLCLIGDHKQLRPKVSSFKLTVEKGDGWDLNLSLFERLIRQGHHFTTLTRQHRSHPEISRFSRLLAYKSLEDSEETWFRPALVGFRQRVIFVHHEKSEDELLGVRDRRDPDSKASKKNEFEAKMILKTVKYRGQQGYSSNEVVVLAPYLSQLSLLKQKPS
;
A
#
# COMPACT_ATOMS: atom_id res chain seq x y z
N MET A 1 -47.59 48.21 21.32
CA MET A 1 -47.99 48.17 19.89
C MET A 1 -47.84 49.58 19.33
N GLY A 2 -46.66 49.97 18.81
CA GLY A 2 -46.47 51.39 18.41
C GLY A 2 -45.37 51.65 17.36
N TYR A 3 -44.40 50.75 17.23
CA TYR A 3 -43.38 50.81 16.17
C TYR A 3 -43.49 49.69 15.14
N LEU A 4 -44.16 48.58 15.47
CA LEU A 4 -44.35 47.45 14.55
C LEU A 4 -45.41 47.72 13.47
N GLU A 5 -46.46 48.50 13.76
CA GLU A 5 -47.55 48.81 12.82
C GLU A 5 -47.11 49.61 11.59
N LYS A 6 -46.02 50.39 11.70
CA LYS A 6 -45.48 51.19 10.58
C LYS A 6 -44.62 50.36 9.62
N ILE A 7 -44.26 49.14 9.99
CA ILE A 7 -43.33 48.26 9.24
C ILE A 7 -44.09 47.05 8.67
N THR A 8 -45.25 46.73 9.22
CA THR A 8 -46.09 45.59 8.80
C THR A 8 -47.07 45.98 7.68
N ASP A 9 -46.94 45.33 6.52
CA ASP A 9 -47.89 45.39 5.41
C ASP A 9 -49.33 45.05 5.87
N ASP A 10 -50.37 45.66 5.30
CA ASP A 10 -51.77 45.48 5.75
C ASP A 10 -52.21 44.00 5.73
N ARG A 11 -51.61 43.19 4.86
CA ARG A 11 -51.82 41.74 4.77
C ARG A 11 -51.29 40.94 5.97
N SER A 12 -50.50 41.56 6.84
CA SER A 12 -49.87 40.90 8.00
C SER A 12 -50.51 41.26 9.34
N ARG A 13 -51.50 42.16 9.35
CA ARG A 13 -52.24 42.57 10.56
C ARG A 13 -53.01 41.42 11.22
N PHE A 14 -53.61 40.52 10.43
CA PHE A 14 -54.33 39.35 10.95
C PHE A 14 -53.46 38.49 11.88
N ALA A 15 -52.15 38.42 11.62
CA ALA A 15 -51.24 37.62 12.44
C ALA A 15 -51.08 38.18 13.86
N TRP A 16 -51.42 39.45 14.12
CA TRP A 16 -51.34 40.10 15.43
C TRP A 16 -52.68 40.15 16.18
N GLU A 17 -53.79 39.94 15.47
CA GLU A 17 -55.16 39.85 16.00
C GLU A 17 -55.50 38.44 16.51
N VAL A 18 -54.71 37.43 16.14
CA VAL A 18 -54.87 36.03 16.53
C VAL A 18 -54.27 35.77 17.94
N GLY A 19 -54.95 34.92 18.73
CA GLY A 19 -54.51 34.54 20.09
C GLY A 19 -53.09 33.93 20.14
N HIS A 20 -52.41 34.04 21.28
CA HIS A 20 -51.00 33.61 21.42
C HIS A 20 -50.76 32.15 21.03
N GLU A 21 -51.62 31.21 21.47
CA GLU A 21 -51.49 29.79 21.08
C GLU A 21 -51.62 29.55 19.58
N GLU A 22 -52.51 30.29 18.93
CA GLU A 22 -52.82 30.10 17.52
C GLU A 22 -51.77 30.76 16.61
N ARG A 23 -51.15 31.86 17.08
CA ARG A 23 -49.92 32.42 16.48
C ARG A 23 -48.75 31.43 16.53
N LEU A 24 -48.55 30.73 17.65
CA LEU A 24 -47.50 29.71 17.77
C LEU A 24 -47.74 28.54 16.80
N LYS A 25 -49.00 28.10 16.63
CA LYS A 25 -49.36 27.07 15.65
C LYS A 25 -49.09 27.53 14.21
N LEU A 26 -49.48 28.75 13.84
CA LEU A 26 -49.22 29.31 12.51
C LEU A 26 -47.72 29.49 12.24
N HIS A 27 -46.96 30.00 13.20
CA HIS A 27 -45.51 30.14 13.12
C HIS A 27 -44.83 28.77 12.94
N GLY A 28 -45.23 27.76 13.71
CA GLY A 28 -44.73 26.39 13.56
C GLY A 28 -45.05 25.81 12.17
N LYS A 29 -46.25 26.06 11.65
CA LYS A 29 -46.65 25.65 10.31
C LYS A 29 -45.83 26.34 9.22
N TRP A 30 -45.65 27.66 9.28
CA TRP A 30 -44.86 28.42 8.30
C TRP A 30 -43.38 28.06 8.34
N LEU A 31 -42.79 27.88 9.54
CA LEU A 31 -41.45 27.36 9.67
C LEU A 31 -41.33 25.94 9.10
N GLY A 32 -42.33 25.10 9.34
CA GLY A 32 -42.40 23.75 8.76
C GLY A 32 -42.41 23.79 7.24
N GLN A 33 -43.24 24.65 6.65
CA GLN A 33 -43.36 24.85 5.20
C GLN A 33 -42.08 25.42 4.60
N GLY A 34 -41.51 26.48 5.19
CA GLY A 34 -40.26 27.07 4.73
C GLY A 34 -39.07 26.10 4.83
N ARG A 35 -39.00 25.32 5.91
CA ARG A 35 -37.99 24.25 6.04
C ARG A 35 -38.21 23.11 5.05
N GLN A 36 -39.47 22.78 4.73
CA GLN A 36 -39.78 21.76 3.73
C GLN A 36 -39.33 22.21 2.35
N GLN A 37 -39.66 23.44 1.96
CA GLN A 37 -39.26 23.99 0.68
C GLN A 37 -37.73 24.07 0.54
N LEU A 38 -37.02 24.55 1.57
CA LEU A 38 -35.55 24.53 1.58
C LEU A 38 -34.95 23.11 1.48
N ARG A 39 -35.61 22.11 2.09
CA ARG A 39 -35.19 20.71 1.95
C ARG A 39 -35.41 20.20 0.54
N ASP A 40 -36.55 20.49 -0.05
CA ASP A 40 -36.91 20.05 -1.40
C ASP A 40 -35.95 20.68 -2.43
N ASP A 41 -35.69 21.99 -2.33
CA ASP A 41 -34.73 22.72 -3.16
C ASP A 41 -33.31 22.14 -3.01
N TYR A 42 -32.90 21.84 -1.76
CA TYR A 42 -31.59 21.22 -1.50
C TYR A 42 -31.48 19.82 -2.11
N VAL A 43 -32.52 19.00 -1.99
CA VAL A 43 -32.54 17.64 -2.56
C VAL A 43 -32.47 17.70 -4.08
N GLU A 44 -33.23 18.59 -4.72
CA GLU A 44 -33.19 18.78 -6.17
C GLU A 44 -31.80 19.22 -6.63
N LEU A 45 -31.19 20.21 -5.96
CA LEU A 45 -29.84 20.67 -6.30
C LEU A 45 -28.79 19.57 -6.07
N ALA A 46 -28.90 18.79 -4.98
CA ALA A 46 -27.99 17.69 -4.68
C ALA A 46 -28.09 16.56 -5.72
N GLN A 47 -29.30 16.27 -6.22
CA GLN A 47 -29.52 15.31 -7.30
C GLN A 47 -28.92 15.82 -8.61
N ALA A 48 -29.18 17.07 -8.99
CA ALA A 48 -28.61 17.69 -10.19
C ALA A 48 -27.07 17.71 -10.14
N TYR A 49 -26.49 18.06 -8.99
CA TYR A 49 -25.04 18.01 -8.78
C TYR A 49 -24.47 16.60 -8.92
N SER A 50 -25.14 15.60 -8.33
CA SER A 50 -24.71 14.20 -8.40
C SER A 50 -24.75 13.66 -9.83
N GLU A 51 -25.78 14.03 -10.60
CA GLU A 51 -25.89 13.66 -12.02
C GLU A 51 -24.79 14.29 -12.85
N LEU A 52 -24.53 15.59 -12.67
CA LEU A 52 -23.46 16.29 -13.39
C LEU A 52 -22.08 15.70 -13.04
N GLN A 53 -21.83 15.39 -11.77
CA GLN A 53 -20.61 14.70 -11.32
C GLN A 53 -20.45 13.33 -11.99
N ARG A 54 -21.54 12.57 -12.13
CA ARG A 54 -21.53 11.28 -12.81
C ARG A 54 -21.19 11.43 -14.30
N GLN A 55 -21.76 12.42 -14.98
CA GLN A 55 -21.48 12.69 -16.39
C GLN A 55 -20.01 13.09 -16.61
N ILE A 56 -19.50 14.01 -15.78
CA ILE A 56 -18.09 14.42 -15.81
C ILE A 56 -17.17 13.21 -15.59
N SER A 57 -17.47 12.40 -14.57
CA SER A 57 -16.70 11.19 -14.28
C SER A 57 -16.71 10.20 -15.45
N GLY A 58 -17.87 10.03 -16.11
CA GLY A 58 -18.01 9.19 -17.31
C GLY A 58 -17.11 9.63 -18.47
N LEU A 59 -17.08 10.93 -18.78
CA LEU A 59 -16.23 11.49 -19.83
C LEU A 59 -14.73 11.31 -19.53
N TYR A 60 -14.33 11.50 -18.28
CA TYR A 60 -12.95 11.24 -17.85
C TYR A 60 -12.58 9.76 -18.00
N GLU A 61 -13.47 8.84 -17.60
CA GLU A 61 -13.23 7.41 -17.76
C GLU A 61 -13.14 6.98 -19.21
N GLU A 62 -13.97 7.53 -20.10
CA GLU A 62 -13.90 7.27 -21.54
C GLU A 62 -12.58 7.75 -22.15
N THR A 63 -12.13 8.95 -21.75
CA THR A 63 -10.82 9.49 -22.14
C THR A 63 -9.70 8.57 -21.67
N LYS A 64 -9.73 8.10 -20.41
CA LYS A 64 -8.75 7.15 -19.88
C LYS A 64 -8.75 5.83 -20.65
N ARG A 65 -9.92 5.27 -20.97
CA ARG A 65 -10.05 4.04 -21.76
C ARG A 65 -9.41 4.19 -23.14
N SER A 66 -9.66 5.31 -23.81
CA SER A 66 -9.03 5.62 -25.10
C SER A 66 -7.51 5.67 -24.99
N VAL A 67 -6.99 6.34 -23.96
CA VAL A 67 -5.53 6.39 -23.72
C VAL A 67 -4.97 5.00 -23.49
N VAL A 68 -5.57 4.20 -22.62
CA VAL A 68 -5.06 2.87 -22.26
C VAL A 68 -5.08 1.92 -23.47
N ARG A 69 -6.16 1.92 -24.27
CA ARG A 69 -6.26 1.16 -25.52
C ARG A 69 -5.16 1.51 -26.53
N SER A 70 -4.69 2.75 -26.53
CA SER A 70 -3.61 3.18 -27.42
C SER A 70 -2.21 2.70 -26.97
N LYS A 71 -2.06 2.14 -25.76
CA LYS A 71 -0.76 1.74 -25.21
C LYS A 71 -0.44 0.29 -25.52
N LYS A 72 0.83 0.03 -25.84
CA LYS A 72 1.36 -1.32 -26.04
C LYS A 72 1.74 -2.02 -24.74
N VAL A 73 2.17 -1.24 -23.74
CA VAL A 73 2.62 -1.73 -22.44
C VAL A 73 1.98 -0.86 -21.36
N ILE A 74 1.39 -1.51 -20.36
CA ILE A 74 0.74 -0.86 -19.23
C ILE A 74 1.38 -1.43 -17.97
N GLY A 75 2.07 -0.57 -17.22
CA GLY A 75 2.64 -0.91 -15.92
C GLY A 75 1.72 -0.44 -14.79
N CYS A 76 1.44 -1.32 -13.83
CA CYS A 76 0.70 -0.98 -12.63
C CYS A 76 1.12 -1.87 -11.45
N THR A 77 0.90 -1.39 -10.22
CA THR A 77 1.01 -2.23 -9.03
C THR A 77 -0.20 -3.17 -8.95
N THR A 78 -0.09 -4.27 -8.21
CA THR A 78 -1.22 -5.21 -8.01
C THR A 78 -2.46 -4.53 -7.44
N THR A 79 -2.29 -3.62 -6.47
CA THR A 79 -3.39 -2.80 -5.96
C THR A 79 -3.95 -1.87 -7.03
N GLY A 80 -3.09 -1.27 -7.86
CA GLY A 80 -3.51 -0.48 -9.01
C GLY A 80 -4.32 -1.30 -10.00
N ALA A 81 -3.93 -2.55 -10.26
CA ALA A 81 -4.64 -3.43 -11.16
C ALA A 81 -6.07 -3.73 -10.69
N THR A 82 -6.25 -3.94 -9.39
CA THR A 82 -7.58 -4.13 -8.78
C THR A 82 -8.40 -2.84 -8.81
N MET A 83 -7.80 -1.69 -8.45
CA MET A 83 -8.53 -0.41 -8.42
C MET A 83 -8.99 0.05 -9.81
N TYR A 84 -8.18 -0.21 -10.84
CA TYR A 84 -8.44 0.21 -12.22
C TYR A 84 -8.80 -0.96 -13.13
N GLN A 85 -9.44 -2.01 -12.57
CA GLN A 85 -9.78 -3.23 -13.29
C GLN A 85 -10.59 -2.95 -14.57
N SER A 86 -11.50 -1.98 -14.54
CA SER A 86 -12.30 -1.58 -15.71
C SER A 86 -11.46 -0.99 -16.84
N LEU A 87 -10.40 -0.25 -16.53
CA LEU A 87 -9.47 0.31 -17.51
C LEU A 87 -8.55 -0.78 -18.08
N ILE A 88 -8.08 -1.70 -17.23
CA ILE A 88 -7.25 -2.83 -17.67
C ILE A 88 -8.06 -3.74 -18.58
N GLN A 89 -9.31 -4.07 -18.22
CA GLN A 89 -10.20 -4.84 -19.09
C GLN A 89 -10.46 -4.13 -20.42
N ALA A 90 -10.66 -2.81 -20.40
CA ALA A 90 -10.85 -2.03 -21.61
C ALA A 90 -9.60 -2.00 -22.51
N ALA A 91 -8.42 -2.26 -21.97
CA ALA A 91 -7.17 -2.41 -22.70
C ALA A 91 -7.07 -3.74 -23.47
N GLU A 92 -7.90 -4.72 -23.09
CA GLU A 92 -7.92 -6.07 -23.66
C GLU A 92 -6.52 -6.71 -23.72
N PRO A 93 -5.80 -6.82 -22.58
CA PRO A 93 -4.46 -7.39 -22.56
C PRO A 93 -4.50 -8.85 -23.01
N VAL A 94 -3.60 -9.20 -23.93
CA VAL A 94 -3.41 -10.58 -24.41
C VAL A 94 -2.34 -11.30 -23.57
N PHE A 95 -1.36 -10.55 -23.05
CA PHE A 95 -0.27 -11.05 -22.23
C PHE A 95 -0.19 -10.29 -20.91
N VAL A 96 -0.10 -11.02 -19.80
CA VAL A 96 0.08 -10.45 -18.46
C VAL A 96 1.40 -10.96 -17.89
N LEU A 97 2.25 -10.03 -17.46
CA LEU A 97 3.49 -10.33 -16.73
C LEU A 97 3.35 -9.86 -15.29
N VAL A 98 3.60 -10.76 -14.36
CA VAL A 98 3.58 -10.49 -12.92
C VAL A 98 4.99 -10.66 -12.38
N GLU A 99 5.56 -9.56 -11.91
CA GLU A 99 6.86 -9.52 -11.24
C GLU A 99 6.68 -9.66 -9.72
N GLU A 100 7.69 -10.21 -9.03
CA GLU A 100 7.62 -10.64 -7.63
C GLU A 100 6.40 -11.51 -7.29
N ALA A 101 6.04 -12.42 -8.20
CA ALA A 101 4.85 -13.25 -8.10
C ALA A 101 4.82 -14.15 -6.84
N GLY A 102 5.98 -14.41 -6.23
CA GLY A 102 6.08 -15.11 -4.94
C GLY A 102 5.47 -14.32 -3.78
N GLU A 103 5.54 -12.98 -3.83
CA GLU A 103 5.07 -12.07 -2.78
C GLU A 103 3.63 -11.57 -3.00
N ILE A 104 2.98 -11.95 -4.11
CA ILE A 104 1.65 -11.47 -4.49
C ILE A 104 0.57 -12.48 -4.09
N GLN A 105 -0.48 -12.00 -3.42
CA GLN A 105 -1.67 -12.81 -3.14
C GLN A 105 -2.32 -13.25 -4.44
N GLU A 106 -2.70 -14.53 -4.53
CA GLU A 106 -3.34 -15.07 -5.74
C GLU A 106 -4.56 -14.24 -6.17
N ALA A 107 -5.41 -13.83 -5.23
CA ALA A 107 -6.63 -13.08 -5.54
C ALA A 107 -6.33 -11.81 -6.36
N HIS A 108 -5.20 -11.15 -6.13
CA HIS A 108 -4.79 -9.98 -6.90
C HIS A 108 -4.36 -10.35 -8.32
N VAL A 109 -3.72 -11.49 -8.52
CA VAL A 109 -3.36 -11.97 -9.86
C VAL A 109 -4.63 -12.33 -10.63
N VAL A 110 -5.53 -13.10 -10.01
CA VAL A 110 -6.80 -13.52 -10.64
C VAL A 110 -7.67 -12.32 -11.02
N ALA A 111 -7.75 -11.30 -10.16
CA ALA A 111 -8.52 -10.09 -10.46
C ALA A 111 -7.98 -9.29 -11.66
N ALA A 112 -6.67 -9.40 -11.94
CA ALA A 112 -6.03 -8.75 -13.08
C ALA A 112 -6.23 -9.52 -14.40
N LEU A 113 -6.71 -10.77 -14.37
CA LEU A 113 -6.96 -11.56 -15.57
C LEU A 113 -8.33 -11.20 -16.16
N SER A 114 -8.34 -10.81 -17.43
CA SER A 114 -9.55 -10.63 -18.24
C SER A 114 -9.72 -11.79 -19.23
N PRO A 115 -10.92 -12.00 -19.79
CA PRO A 115 -11.14 -13.03 -20.82
C PRO A 115 -10.26 -12.88 -22.07
N SER A 116 -9.70 -11.68 -22.32
CA SER A 116 -8.76 -11.42 -23.41
C SER A 116 -7.36 -12.02 -23.18
N VAL A 117 -7.01 -12.35 -21.93
CA VAL A 117 -5.65 -12.82 -21.58
C VAL A 117 -5.47 -14.23 -22.09
N GLN A 118 -4.48 -14.42 -22.96
CA GLN A 118 -4.11 -15.71 -23.54
C GLN A 118 -2.85 -16.29 -22.90
N GLN A 119 -1.99 -15.44 -22.33
CA GLN A 119 -0.74 -15.88 -21.73
C GLN A 119 -0.45 -15.11 -20.44
N LEU A 120 -0.09 -15.86 -19.39
CA LEU A 120 0.32 -15.36 -18.09
C LEU A 120 1.77 -15.77 -17.82
N CYS A 121 2.63 -14.80 -17.55
CA CYS A 121 4.02 -15.01 -17.13
C CYS A 121 4.18 -14.58 -15.68
N LEU A 122 4.53 -15.53 -14.82
CA LEU A 122 4.79 -15.27 -13.41
C LEU A 122 6.30 -15.35 -13.16
N ILE A 123 6.88 -14.25 -12.72
CA ILE A 123 8.30 -14.15 -12.37
C ILE A 123 8.36 -13.88 -10.87
N GLY A 124 9.06 -14.73 -10.13
CA GLY A 124 9.25 -14.56 -8.70
C GLY A 124 10.08 -15.68 -8.11
N ASP A 125 10.25 -15.64 -6.79
CA ASP A 125 11.00 -16.63 -6.04
C ASP A 125 10.15 -17.23 -4.91
N HIS A 126 9.76 -18.49 -5.08
CA HIS A 126 8.91 -19.22 -4.13
C HIS A 126 9.64 -19.60 -2.83
N LYS A 127 10.95 -19.37 -2.74
CA LYS A 127 11.76 -19.56 -1.53
C LYS A 127 12.00 -18.26 -0.76
N GLN A 128 11.57 -17.12 -1.30
CA GLN A 128 11.64 -15.82 -0.62
C GLN A 128 10.35 -15.54 0.16
N LEU A 129 10.01 -14.27 0.35
CA LEU A 129 8.86 -13.87 1.16
C LEU A 129 7.55 -14.32 0.49
N ARG A 130 6.61 -14.71 1.32
CA ARG A 130 5.21 -14.94 0.94
C ARG A 130 4.39 -13.65 1.08
N PRO A 131 3.21 -13.58 0.42
CA PRO A 131 2.27 -12.49 0.64
C PRO A 131 1.88 -12.38 2.10
N LYS A 132 1.76 -11.15 2.62
CA LYS A 132 1.37 -10.93 4.00
C LYS A 132 -0.14 -11.12 4.18
N VAL A 133 -0.51 -11.85 5.24
CA VAL A 133 -1.89 -12.04 5.69
C VAL A 133 -1.95 -11.63 7.16
N SER A 134 -2.94 -10.82 7.53
CA SER A 134 -3.06 -10.24 8.87
C SER A 134 -3.45 -11.26 9.94
N SER A 135 -4.13 -12.33 9.55
CA SER A 135 -4.58 -13.38 10.45
C SER A 135 -3.70 -14.61 10.29
N PHE A 136 -2.95 -14.96 11.34
CA PHE A 136 -2.17 -16.20 11.38
C PHE A 136 -3.03 -17.44 11.11
N LYS A 137 -4.31 -17.43 11.50
CA LYS A 137 -5.26 -18.54 11.26
C LYS A 137 -5.47 -18.87 9.79
N LEU A 138 -5.18 -17.93 8.90
CA LEU A 138 -5.42 -18.06 7.46
C LEU A 138 -4.14 -18.40 6.68
N THR A 139 -3.03 -18.70 7.36
CA THR A 139 -1.75 -18.94 6.70
C THR A 139 -1.40 -20.42 6.59
N VAL A 140 -0.52 -20.76 5.64
CA VAL A 140 0.02 -22.11 5.43
C VAL A 140 0.68 -22.64 6.69
N GLU A 141 1.36 -21.79 7.46
CA GLU A 141 2.06 -22.16 8.69
C GLU A 141 1.11 -22.64 9.78
N LYS A 142 -0.15 -22.19 9.75
CA LYS A 142 -1.15 -22.64 10.72
C LYS A 142 -1.63 -24.07 10.44
N GLY A 143 -1.72 -24.46 9.16
CA GLY A 143 -2.13 -25.81 8.75
C GLY A 143 -3.64 -26.08 8.76
N ASP A 144 -4.48 -25.04 8.85
CA ASP A 144 -5.95 -25.17 8.84
C ASP A 144 -6.53 -25.28 7.41
N GLY A 145 -5.68 -25.24 6.36
CA GLY A 145 -6.04 -25.47 4.96
C GLY A 145 -6.52 -24.23 4.17
N TRP A 146 -6.54 -23.04 4.79
CA TRP A 146 -6.94 -21.79 4.12
C TRP A 146 -5.85 -21.21 3.22
N ASP A 147 -4.59 -21.30 3.65
CA ASP A 147 -3.38 -21.00 2.86
C ASP A 147 -3.42 -19.67 2.07
N LEU A 148 -3.98 -18.59 2.63
CA LEU A 148 -4.14 -17.31 1.93
C LEU A 148 -2.81 -16.58 1.66
N ASN A 149 -1.74 -16.95 2.36
CA ASN A 149 -0.38 -16.51 2.07
C ASN A 149 0.34 -17.44 1.07
N LEU A 150 -0.36 -18.35 0.40
CA LEU A 150 0.20 -19.12 -0.70
C LEU A 150 -0.08 -18.39 -2.02
N SER A 151 0.97 -17.83 -2.64
CA SER A 151 0.84 -17.16 -3.92
C SER A 151 0.44 -18.13 -5.04
N LEU A 152 -0.16 -17.60 -6.11
CA LEU A 152 -0.47 -18.41 -7.30
C LEU A 152 0.79 -19.07 -7.86
N PHE A 153 1.89 -18.33 -7.86
CA PHE A 153 3.20 -18.81 -8.31
C PHE A 153 3.68 -20.02 -7.51
N GLU A 154 3.69 -19.92 -6.18
CA GLU A 154 4.10 -21.03 -5.32
C GLU A 154 3.16 -22.23 -5.46
N ARG A 155 1.85 -21.98 -5.59
CA ARG A 155 0.89 -23.07 -5.73
C ARG A 155 1.08 -23.88 -7.01
N LEU A 156 1.27 -23.21 -8.15
CA LEU A 156 1.51 -23.89 -9.42
C LEU A 156 2.78 -24.74 -9.36
N ILE A 157 3.84 -24.24 -8.72
CA ILE A 157 5.07 -25.01 -8.50
C ILE A 157 4.80 -26.24 -7.63
N ARG A 158 4.06 -26.11 -6.52
CA ARG A 158 3.71 -27.23 -5.64
C ARG A 158 2.84 -28.29 -6.34
N GLN A 159 2.02 -27.88 -7.30
CA GLN A 159 1.20 -28.76 -8.14
C GLN A 159 2.01 -29.47 -9.25
N GLY A 160 3.32 -29.21 -9.36
CA GLY A 160 4.19 -29.86 -10.33
C GLY A 160 4.17 -29.20 -11.71
N HIS A 161 3.64 -27.98 -11.85
CA HIS A 161 3.76 -27.25 -13.10
C HIS A 161 5.24 -26.94 -13.41
N HIS A 162 5.58 -26.98 -14.70
CA HIS A 162 6.91 -26.66 -15.14
C HIS A 162 7.28 -25.20 -14.83
N PHE A 163 8.49 -25.01 -14.30
CA PHE A 163 9.09 -23.70 -14.11
C PHE A 163 10.57 -23.77 -14.48
N THR A 164 11.14 -22.62 -14.82
CA THR A 164 12.57 -22.47 -15.09
C THR A 164 13.20 -21.60 -14.00
N THR A 165 14.34 -22.02 -13.48
CA THR A 165 15.11 -21.24 -12.49
C THR A 165 16.34 -20.65 -13.15
N LEU A 166 16.52 -19.34 -13.01
CA LEU A 166 17.77 -18.68 -13.35
C LEU A 166 18.77 -18.93 -12.23
N THR A 167 19.85 -19.65 -12.52
CA THR A 167 20.83 -20.07 -11.52
C THR A 167 22.01 -19.11 -11.37
N ARG A 168 22.31 -18.30 -12.40
CA ARG A 168 23.45 -17.38 -12.38
C ARG A 168 23.08 -16.01 -11.80
N GLN A 169 23.81 -15.57 -10.77
CA GLN A 169 23.65 -14.24 -10.15
C GLN A 169 24.73 -13.27 -10.63
N HIS A 170 24.34 -12.01 -10.85
CA HIS A 170 25.22 -10.93 -11.35
C HIS A 170 25.37 -9.75 -10.36
N ARG A 171 24.72 -9.83 -9.19
CA ARG A 171 24.59 -8.71 -8.24
C ARG A 171 25.72 -8.68 -7.22
N SER A 172 25.85 -9.75 -6.44
CA SER A 172 26.63 -9.77 -5.20
C SER A 172 27.99 -10.43 -5.40
N HIS A 173 29.02 -9.96 -4.67
CA HIS A 173 30.31 -10.65 -4.63
C HIS A 173 30.14 -12.08 -4.06
N PRO A 174 30.92 -13.08 -4.50
CA PRO A 174 30.81 -14.49 -4.05
C PRO A 174 30.87 -14.70 -2.53
N GLU A 175 31.64 -13.89 -1.79
CA GLU A 175 31.66 -13.91 -0.32
C GLU A 175 30.27 -13.65 0.31
N ILE A 176 29.44 -12.83 -0.34
CA ILE A 176 28.08 -12.50 0.10
C ILE A 176 27.10 -13.57 -0.41
N SER A 177 27.15 -13.92 -1.69
CA SER A 177 26.23 -14.91 -2.29
C SER A 177 26.40 -16.32 -1.71
N ARG A 178 27.57 -16.64 -1.12
CA ARG A 178 27.82 -17.89 -0.40
C ARG A 178 26.75 -18.17 0.66
N PHE A 179 26.27 -17.15 1.37
CA PHE A 179 25.23 -17.34 2.38
C PHE A 179 23.90 -17.77 1.74
N SER A 180 23.50 -17.13 0.64
CA SER A 180 22.31 -17.52 -0.14
C SER A 180 22.43 -18.97 -0.66
N ARG A 181 23.62 -19.37 -1.12
CA ARG A 181 23.91 -20.75 -1.55
C ARG A 181 23.74 -21.77 -0.44
N LEU A 182 24.33 -21.49 0.71
CA LEU A 182 24.31 -22.40 1.86
C LEU A 182 22.90 -22.55 2.47
N LEU A 183 22.12 -21.46 2.48
CA LEU A 183 20.84 -21.43 3.17
C LEU A 183 19.66 -21.89 2.30
N ALA A 184 19.62 -21.54 1.00
CA ALA A 184 18.40 -21.70 0.21
C ALA A 184 18.62 -22.18 -1.25
N TYR A 185 19.76 -21.83 -1.87
CA TYR A 185 19.96 -21.99 -3.32
C TYR A 185 21.26 -22.74 -3.66
N LYS A 186 21.29 -24.06 -3.46
CA LYS A 186 22.48 -24.90 -3.69
C LYS A 186 23.05 -24.80 -5.12
N SER A 187 22.19 -24.55 -6.12
CA SER A 187 22.56 -24.43 -7.53
C SER A 187 22.87 -22.99 -7.98
N LEU A 188 22.89 -22.01 -7.08
CA LEU A 188 23.22 -20.63 -7.45
C LEU A 188 24.69 -20.55 -7.88
N GLU A 189 24.94 -19.91 -9.01
CA GLU A 189 26.27 -19.70 -9.59
C GLU A 189 26.60 -18.22 -9.63
N ASP A 190 27.86 -17.87 -9.38
CA ASP A 190 28.33 -16.50 -9.44
C ASP A 190 28.85 -16.18 -10.85
N SER A 191 28.38 -15.09 -11.45
CA SER A 191 28.93 -14.63 -12.73
C SER A 191 30.34 -14.08 -12.56
N GLU A 192 31.17 -14.17 -13.60
CA GLU A 192 32.59 -13.75 -13.56
C GLU A 192 32.75 -12.29 -13.12
N GLU A 193 31.85 -11.39 -13.55
CA GLU A 193 31.91 -9.97 -13.23
C GLU A 193 31.78 -9.68 -11.72
N THR A 194 31.19 -10.61 -10.97
CA THR A 194 30.96 -10.44 -9.52
C THR A 194 32.23 -10.57 -8.69
N TRP A 195 33.26 -11.27 -9.21
CA TRP A 195 34.56 -11.39 -8.56
C TRP A 195 35.34 -10.08 -8.55
N PHE A 196 35.09 -9.22 -9.54
CA PHE A 196 35.77 -7.92 -9.69
C PHE A 196 35.10 -6.78 -8.91
N ARG A 197 34.07 -7.06 -8.09
CA ARG A 197 33.43 -6.03 -7.27
C ARG A 197 34.43 -5.48 -6.24
N PRO A 198 34.62 -4.16 -6.12
CA PRO A 198 35.64 -3.58 -5.25
C PRO A 198 35.40 -3.95 -3.78
N ALA A 199 36.48 -4.14 -3.02
CA ALA A 199 36.40 -4.36 -1.58
C ALA A 199 35.83 -3.13 -0.84
N LEU A 200 35.32 -3.35 0.38
CA LEU A 200 34.84 -2.25 1.21
C LEU A 200 36.03 -1.44 1.75
N VAL A 201 36.11 -0.16 1.41
CA VAL A 201 37.15 0.73 1.95
C VAL A 201 36.99 0.88 3.46
N GLY A 202 38.07 0.72 4.22
CA GLY A 202 38.07 0.85 5.68
C GLY A 202 37.59 -0.38 6.46
N PHE A 203 37.21 -1.46 5.78
CA PHE A 203 36.81 -2.73 6.42
C PHE A 203 37.71 -3.87 5.96
N ARG A 204 37.97 -4.83 6.85
CA ARG A 204 38.82 -5.99 6.54
C ARG A 204 38.10 -7.04 5.68
N GLN A 205 36.78 -7.11 5.77
CA GLN A 205 35.95 -8.13 5.13
C GLN A 205 34.67 -7.50 4.59
N ARG A 206 34.04 -8.16 3.60
CA ARG A 206 32.78 -7.70 2.99
C ARG A 206 31.57 -7.99 3.85
N VAL A 207 31.63 -9.07 4.64
CA VAL A 207 30.57 -9.50 5.56
C VAL A 207 31.16 -9.58 6.94
N ILE A 208 30.57 -8.85 7.89
CA ILE A 208 31.02 -8.79 9.28
C ILE A 208 29.78 -8.95 10.16
N PHE A 209 29.81 -9.95 11.05
CA PHE A 209 28.80 -10.12 12.08
C PHE A 209 29.30 -9.50 13.37
N VAL A 210 28.52 -8.60 13.95
CA VAL A 210 28.84 -7.96 15.23
C VAL A 210 27.93 -8.53 16.30
N HIS A 211 28.54 -9.15 17.31
CA HIS A 211 27.84 -9.65 18.48
C HIS A 211 27.85 -8.61 19.60
N HIS A 212 26.73 -8.43 20.28
CA HIS A 212 26.63 -7.65 21.52
C HIS A 212 25.50 -8.18 22.41
N GLU A 213 25.59 -7.90 23.70
CA GLU A 213 24.62 -8.35 24.72
C GLU A 213 23.80 -7.19 25.32
N LYS A 214 23.72 -6.05 24.59
CA LYS A 214 22.95 -4.89 25.03
C LYS A 214 21.45 -5.12 24.79
N SER A 215 20.67 -5.02 25.87
CA SER A 215 19.22 -5.22 25.87
C SER A 215 18.48 -4.28 24.93
N GLU A 216 17.37 -4.79 24.38
CA GLU A 216 16.41 -4.02 23.60
C GLU A 216 15.42 -3.28 24.53
N ASP A 217 14.92 -2.13 24.09
CA ASP A 217 13.81 -1.44 24.72
C ASP A 217 12.50 -1.78 23.98
N GLU A 218 11.42 -2.04 24.73
CA GLU A 218 10.08 -2.25 24.20
C GLU A 218 9.25 -0.96 24.28
N LEU A 219 8.72 -0.51 23.13
CA LEU A 219 7.73 0.58 23.10
C LEU A 219 6.32 0.00 23.03
N LEU A 220 5.61 0.07 24.16
CA LEU A 220 4.20 -0.30 24.24
C LEU A 220 3.35 0.61 23.34
N GLY A 221 2.47 0.01 22.51
CA GLY A 221 1.47 0.75 21.72
C GLY A 221 1.81 0.99 20.25
N VAL A 222 3.01 0.65 19.77
CA VAL A 222 3.34 0.63 18.33
C VAL A 222 3.31 -0.82 17.86
N ARG A 223 2.26 -1.20 17.13
CA ARG A 223 2.16 -2.54 16.51
C ARG A 223 3.05 -2.64 15.29
N ASP A 224 3.79 -3.74 15.16
CA ASP A 224 4.55 -4.04 13.95
C ASP A 224 3.63 -4.61 12.86
N ARG A 225 3.81 -4.18 11.62
CA ARG A 225 3.08 -4.76 10.47
C ARG A 225 3.63 -6.12 10.06
N ARG A 226 4.85 -6.49 10.50
CA ARG A 226 5.48 -7.80 10.23
C ARG A 226 5.12 -8.86 11.26
N ASP A 227 4.65 -8.44 12.43
CA ASP A 227 4.18 -9.32 13.50
C ASP A 227 2.91 -8.70 14.11
N PRO A 228 1.74 -8.98 13.52
CA PRO A 228 0.46 -8.45 14.00
C PRO A 228 0.09 -8.92 15.41
N ASP A 229 0.70 -10.03 15.87
CA ASP A 229 0.51 -10.58 17.22
C ASP A 229 1.45 -9.92 18.25
N SER A 230 2.54 -9.28 17.80
CA SER A 230 3.39 -8.47 18.67
C SER A 230 2.72 -7.16 19.07
N LYS A 231 2.48 -7.00 20.37
CA LYS A 231 1.89 -5.80 20.98
C LYS A 231 2.87 -4.61 21.07
N ALA A 232 4.15 -4.80 20.74
CA ALA A 232 5.19 -3.78 20.88
C ALA A 232 6.27 -3.88 19.78
N SER A 233 6.64 -2.73 19.21
CA SER A 233 7.75 -2.59 18.26
C SER A 233 9.03 -2.28 19.03
N LYS A 234 10.10 -3.03 18.74
CA LYS A 234 11.35 -3.01 19.50
C LYS A 234 12.38 -2.02 18.96
N LYS A 235 13.24 -1.52 19.84
CA LYS A 235 14.39 -0.68 19.46
C LYS A 235 15.63 -1.02 20.29
N ASN A 236 16.81 -0.74 19.76
CA ASN A 236 18.07 -0.91 20.45
C ASN A 236 18.95 0.35 20.27
N GLU A 237 19.10 1.09 21.35
CA GLU A 237 19.89 2.32 21.44
C GLU A 237 21.38 2.12 21.13
N PHE A 238 21.94 0.97 21.55
CA PHE A 238 23.33 0.62 21.30
C PHE A 238 23.56 0.37 19.81
N GLU A 239 22.72 -0.46 19.18
CA GLU A 239 22.78 -0.73 17.74
C GLU A 239 22.62 0.55 16.93
N ALA A 240 21.65 1.41 17.28
CA ALA A 240 21.43 2.65 16.57
C ALA A 240 22.68 3.55 16.59
N LYS A 241 23.34 3.68 17.75
CA LYS A 241 24.60 4.43 17.86
C LYS A 241 25.72 3.80 17.04
N MET A 242 25.83 2.47 17.04
CA MET A 242 26.83 1.73 16.26
C MET A 242 26.62 1.92 14.76
N ILE A 243 25.39 1.79 14.28
CA ILE A 243 25.01 1.96 12.88
C ILE A 243 25.31 3.39 12.43
N LEU A 244 24.91 4.42 13.19
CA LEU A 244 25.18 5.81 12.83
C LEU A 244 26.67 6.11 12.72
N LYS A 245 27.48 5.61 13.66
CA LYS A 245 28.95 5.72 13.59
C LYS A 245 29.51 5.02 12.35
N THR A 246 28.97 3.84 12.02
CA THR A 246 29.38 3.07 10.84
C THR A 246 29.05 3.84 9.57
N VAL A 247 27.83 4.35 9.41
CA VAL A 247 27.40 5.15 8.25
C VAL A 247 28.24 6.42 8.12
N LYS A 248 28.51 7.13 9.23
CA LYS A 248 29.39 8.31 9.25
C LYS A 248 30.81 7.96 8.79
N TYR A 249 31.36 6.86 9.28
CA TYR A 249 32.65 6.35 8.83
C TYR A 249 32.65 6.04 7.33
N ARG A 250 31.59 5.44 6.79
CA ARG A 250 31.44 5.21 5.34
C ARG A 250 31.45 6.51 4.54
N GLY A 251 30.73 7.53 5.00
CA GLY A 251 30.77 8.86 4.38
C GLY A 251 32.19 9.44 4.34
N GLN A 252 32.97 9.26 5.42
CA GLN A 252 34.37 9.69 5.48
C GLN A 252 35.29 8.91 4.52
N GLN A 253 34.91 7.69 4.12
CA GLN A 253 35.63 6.89 3.11
C GLN A 253 35.19 7.22 1.67
N GLY A 254 34.35 8.25 1.48
CA GLY A 254 33.94 8.72 0.15
C GLY A 254 32.66 8.09 -0.40
N TYR A 255 31.93 7.29 0.38
CA TYR A 255 30.64 6.75 -0.05
C TYR A 255 29.53 7.80 0.07
N SER A 256 28.76 7.97 -1.00
CA SER A 256 27.58 8.82 -1.02
C SER A 256 26.41 8.18 -0.26
N SER A 257 25.42 8.99 0.11
CA SER A 257 24.19 8.51 0.77
C SER A 257 23.43 7.48 -0.04
N ASN A 258 23.59 7.47 -1.36
CA ASN A 258 22.89 6.57 -2.27
C ASN A 258 23.58 5.20 -2.39
N GLU A 259 24.80 5.06 -1.86
CA GLU A 259 25.58 3.82 -1.87
C GLU A 259 25.47 3.04 -0.55
N VAL A 260 24.80 3.61 0.45
CA VAL A 260 24.64 2.99 1.78
C VAL A 260 23.17 2.87 2.13
N VAL A 261 22.72 1.64 2.35
CA VAL A 261 21.36 1.33 2.79
C VAL A 261 21.40 0.64 4.14
N VAL A 262 20.60 1.13 5.09
CA VAL A 262 20.38 0.49 6.39
C VAL A 262 19.02 -0.18 6.40
N LEU A 263 19.00 -1.49 6.63
CA LEU A 263 17.77 -2.27 6.76
C LEU A 263 17.57 -2.63 8.24
N ALA A 264 16.38 -2.37 8.75
CA ALA A 264 15.98 -2.79 10.10
C ALA A 264 14.59 -3.47 10.06
N PRO A 265 14.39 -4.55 10.83
CA PRO A 265 13.10 -5.25 10.88
C PRO A 265 12.02 -4.44 11.61
N TYR A 266 12.37 -3.73 12.69
CA TYR A 266 11.40 -3.00 13.50
C TYR A 266 11.22 -1.55 13.08
N LEU A 267 9.96 -1.09 13.03
CA LEU A 267 9.62 0.31 12.72
C LEU A 267 10.16 1.28 13.79
N SER A 268 10.14 0.88 15.06
CA SER A 268 10.70 1.70 16.15
C SER A 268 12.20 1.92 15.98
N GLN A 269 12.94 0.90 15.52
CA GLN A 269 14.37 1.03 15.23
C GLN A 269 14.63 1.97 14.05
N LEU A 270 13.82 1.90 12.98
CA LEU A 270 13.90 2.85 11.87
C LEU A 270 13.60 4.29 12.31
N SER A 271 12.60 4.47 13.16
CA SER A 271 12.26 5.79 13.73
C SER A 271 13.43 6.34 14.56
N LEU A 272 14.03 5.51 15.41
CA LEU A 272 15.19 5.88 16.23
C LEU A 272 16.39 6.31 15.37
N LEU A 273 16.67 5.58 14.29
CA LEU A 273 17.75 5.92 13.35
C LEU A 273 17.50 7.23 12.61
N LYS A 274 16.23 7.60 12.35
CA LYS A 274 15.87 8.87 11.70
C LYS A 274 15.87 10.06 12.65
N GLN A 275 15.51 9.85 13.91
CA GLN A 275 15.40 10.91 14.92
C GLN A 275 16.75 11.39 15.45
N LYS A 276 17.82 10.61 15.27
CA LYS A 276 19.18 11.01 15.66
C LYS A 276 19.88 11.66 14.48
N PRO A 277 19.94 13.01 14.42
CA PRO A 277 20.76 13.66 13.41
C PRO A 277 22.24 13.34 13.63
N SER A 278 22.97 13.35 12.51
CA SER A 278 24.36 12.93 12.30
C SER A 278 25.42 13.80 12.99
#